data_AF-A0A4R1NTQ5-F1
#
_entry.id   AF-A0A4R1NTQ5-F1
#
_cell.length_a   1.000
_cell.length_b   1.000
_cell.length_c   1.000
_cell.angle_alpha   90.00
_cell.angle_beta   90.00
_cell.angle_gamma   90.00
#
_symmetry.space_group_name_H-M   'P 1'
#
loop_
_entity.id
_entity.type
_entity.pdbx_description
1 polymer ?
#
loop_
_entity_poly.entity_id
_entity_poly.type
_entity_poly.pdbx_seq_one_letter_code
_entity_poly.pdbx_strand_id
1 'polypeptide(L)'
;MFKLWLRYRLWLFYTVFLAAALMFGGREGLFALPDTHATGKIALMVVFVAFTAFSLYATKAENFFRTVRTINRYLWGRQIGLDLYISVFLSLGVIYLLEGSLLITALWALPILIFANLAILPYLLLNYSALVGLLVG
;
A
#
# COMPACT_ATOMS: atom_id res chain seq x y z
N MET A 1 28.40 0.95 -8.39
CA MET A 1 27.70 0.67 -7.11
C MET A 1 26.79 1.80 -6.62
N PHE A 2 27.17 3.08 -6.69
CA PHE A 2 26.36 4.21 -6.18
C PHE A 2 24.94 4.35 -6.80
N LYS A 3 24.75 3.93 -8.07
CA LYS A 3 23.43 3.99 -8.77
C LYS A 3 22.42 2.93 -8.30
N LEU A 4 22.87 1.83 -7.68
CA LEU A 4 21.98 0.78 -7.18
C LEU A 4 21.31 1.21 -5.86
N TRP A 5 22.06 1.87 -4.97
CA TRP A 5 21.55 2.26 -3.65
C TRP A 5 20.37 3.23 -3.75
N LEU A 6 20.43 4.22 -4.65
CA LEU A 6 19.32 5.15 -4.92
C LEU A 6 18.01 4.44 -5.33
N ARG A 7 18.12 3.28 -5.99
CA ARG A 7 16.98 2.50 -6.51
C ARG A 7 16.21 1.79 -5.40
N TYR A 8 16.87 1.44 -4.31
CA TYR A 8 16.29 0.70 -3.18
C TYR A 8 15.94 1.57 -1.98
N ARG A 9 16.22 2.89 -1.99
CA ARG A 9 15.89 3.79 -0.86
C ARG A 9 14.40 3.81 -0.55
N LEU A 10 13.54 3.81 -1.58
CA LEU A 10 12.09 3.75 -1.39
C LEU A 10 11.65 2.42 -0.77
N TRP A 11 12.29 1.32 -1.18
CA TRP A 11 12.03 0.00 -0.59
C TRP A 11 12.51 -0.09 0.85
N LEU A 12 13.69 0.44 1.18
CA LEU A 12 14.16 0.52 2.57
C LEU A 12 13.19 1.32 3.44
N PHE A 13 12.76 2.50 2.96
CA PHE A 13 11.74 3.31 3.63
C PHE A 13 10.44 2.51 3.84
N TYR A 14 9.93 1.87 2.80
CA TYR A 14 8.71 1.08 2.86
C TYR A 14 8.82 -0.11 3.83
N THR A 15 9.94 -0.83 3.81
CA THR A 15 10.17 -1.98 4.71
C THR A 15 10.29 -1.53 6.17
N VAL A 16 10.98 -0.42 6.45
CA VAL A 16 11.06 0.15 7.81
C VAL A 16 9.68 0.59 8.29
N PHE A 17 8.92 1.27 7.43
CA PHE A 17 7.55 1.66 7.75
C PHE A 17 6.67 0.42 8.02
N LEU A 18 6.73 -0.59 7.16
CA LEU A 18 5.93 -1.81 7.30
C LEU A 18 6.29 -2.56 8.59
N ALA A 19 7.57 -2.66 8.93
CA ALA A 19 8.01 -3.25 10.18
C ALA A 19 7.45 -2.50 11.40
N ALA A 20 7.50 -1.16 11.38
CA ALA A 20 6.89 -0.34 12.43
C ALA A 20 5.37 -0.53 12.50
N ALA A 21 4.67 -0.54 11.36
CA ALA A 21 3.23 -0.77 11.31
C ALA A 21 2.84 -2.15 11.85
N LEU A 22 3.64 -3.18 11.59
CA LEU A 22 3.44 -4.52 12.13
C LEU A 22 3.64 -4.58 13.65
N MET A 23 4.58 -3.80 14.19
CA MET A 23 4.86 -3.77 15.62
C MET A 23 3.88 -2.92 16.42
N PHE A 24 3.39 -1.81 15.84
CA PHE A 24 2.68 -0.78 16.60
C PHE A 24 1.27 -0.46 16.08
N GLY A 25 0.94 -0.80 14.84
CA GLY A 25 -0.23 -0.24 14.14
C GLY A 25 -1.31 -1.24 13.76
N GLY A 26 -1.12 -2.54 14.01
CA GLY A 26 -2.10 -3.57 13.64
C GLY A 26 -2.99 -3.98 14.80
N ARG A 27 -4.30 -4.08 14.54
CA ARG A 27 -5.28 -4.71 15.45
C ARG A 27 -5.16 -6.23 15.44
N GLU A 28 -4.62 -6.78 14.36
CA GLU A 28 -4.43 -8.21 14.18
C GLU A 28 -3.13 -8.51 13.41
N GLY A 29 -2.65 -9.75 13.52
CA GLY A 29 -1.47 -10.18 12.78
C GLY A 29 -1.71 -10.22 11.27
N LEU A 30 -0.67 -9.88 10.49
CA LEU A 30 -0.75 -9.83 9.03
C LEU A 30 -1.19 -11.16 8.40
N PHE A 31 -0.79 -12.28 9.01
CA PHE A 31 -1.15 -13.65 8.58
C PHE A 31 -2.13 -14.35 9.54
N ALA A 32 -2.62 -13.65 10.57
CA ALA A 32 -3.66 -14.20 11.44
C ALA A 32 -4.98 -14.26 10.65
N LEU A 33 -5.73 -15.35 10.76
CA LEU A 33 -7.03 -15.47 10.10
C LEU A 33 -8.16 -15.19 11.10
N PRO A 34 -9.15 -14.37 10.73
CA PRO A 34 -10.33 -14.14 11.55
C PRO A 34 -11.28 -15.35 11.52
N ASP A 35 -12.11 -15.49 12.55
CA ASP A 35 -13.11 -16.57 12.63
C ASP A 35 -14.19 -16.45 11.55
N THR A 36 -14.52 -15.22 11.13
CA THR A 36 -15.48 -14.93 10.07
C THR A 36 -14.81 -14.21 8.90
N HIS A 37 -15.33 -14.42 7.68
CA HIS A 37 -14.81 -13.80 6.45
C HIS A 37 -13.32 -14.06 6.14
N ALA A 38 -12.73 -15.14 6.67
CA ALA A 38 -11.32 -15.49 6.44
C ALA A 38 -10.91 -15.53 4.95
N THR A 39 -11.81 -15.98 4.08
CA THR A 39 -11.59 -16.06 2.63
C THR A 39 -11.18 -14.72 2.01
N GLY A 40 -11.78 -13.61 2.46
CA GLY A 40 -11.44 -12.29 1.95
C GLY A 40 -10.05 -11.84 2.41
N LYS A 41 -9.66 -12.15 3.65
CA LYS A 41 -8.30 -11.87 4.13
C LYS A 41 -7.25 -12.69 3.38
N ILE A 42 -7.52 -13.97 3.12
CA ILE A 42 -6.64 -14.83 2.32
C ILE A 42 -6.44 -14.26 0.91
N ALA A 43 -7.53 -13.83 0.25
CA ALA A 43 -7.45 -13.19 -1.05
C ALA A 43 -6.57 -11.93 -1.02
N LEU A 44 -6.72 -11.07 0.00
CA LEU A 44 -5.87 -9.89 0.20
C LEU A 44 -4.40 -10.25 0.43
N MET A 45 -4.11 -11.32 1.19
CA MET A 45 -2.74 -11.79 1.40
C MET A 45 -2.10 -12.24 0.07
N VAL A 46 -2.83 -13.00 -0.75
CA VAL A 46 -2.35 -13.43 -2.07
C VAL A 46 -2.07 -12.23 -2.97
N VAL A 47 -2.99 -11.26 -3.01
CA VAL A 47 -2.81 -10.02 -3.77
C VAL A 47 -1.59 -9.26 -3.25
N PHE A 48 -1.43 -9.12 -1.92
CA PHE A 48 -0.28 -8.44 -1.33
C PHE A 48 1.04 -9.10 -1.71
N VAL A 49 1.16 -10.42 -1.60
CA VAL A 49 2.38 -11.16 -1.96
C VAL A 49 2.66 -11.03 -3.46
N ALA A 50 1.66 -11.26 -4.32
CA ALA A 50 1.82 -11.17 -5.76
C ALA A 50 2.23 -9.77 -6.21
N PHE A 51 1.57 -8.73 -5.68
CA PHE A 51 1.82 -7.35 -6.04
C PHE A 51 3.17 -6.84 -5.52
N THR A 52 3.58 -7.29 -4.32
CA THR A 52 4.93 -7.02 -3.78
C THR A 52 6.00 -7.67 -4.64
N ALA A 53 5.84 -8.97 -4.97
CA ALA A 53 6.79 -9.71 -5.80
C ALA A 53 6.94 -9.08 -7.20
N PHE A 54 5.82 -8.74 -7.83
CA PHE A 54 5.82 -8.06 -9.13
C PHE A 54 6.47 -6.68 -9.05
N SER A 55 6.16 -5.90 -8.01
CA SER A 55 6.75 -4.57 -7.81
C SER A 55 8.27 -4.63 -7.58
N LEU A 56 8.77 -5.64 -6.87
CA LEU A 56 10.21 -5.90 -6.72
C LEU A 56 10.86 -6.29 -8.06
N TYR A 57 10.19 -7.15 -8.84
CA TYR A 57 10.66 -7.51 -10.18
C TYR A 57 10.71 -6.30 -11.13
N ALA A 58 9.63 -5.52 -11.20
CA ALA A 58 9.55 -4.30 -12.00
C ALA A 58 10.62 -3.28 -11.56
N THR A 59 10.84 -3.15 -10.24
CA THR A 59 11.92 -2.30 -9.72
C THR A 59 13.30 -2.80 -10.15
N LYS A 60 13.52 -4.11 -10.37
CA LYS A 60 14.79 -4.63 -10.91
C LYS A 60 14.92 -4.44 -12.42
N ALA A 61 13.83 -4.55 -13.16
CA ALA A 61 13.80 -4.41 -14.62
C ALA A 61 13.91 -2.93 -15.06
N GLU A 62 13.19 -2.03 -14.41
CA GLU A 62 13.01 -0.65 -14.86
C GLU A 62 13.35 0.40 -13.79
N ASN A 63 13.65 1.63 -14.22
CA ASN A 63 13.81 2.76 -13.31
C ASN A 63 12.50 3.55 -13.27
N PHE A 64 11.80 3.46 -12.14
CA PHE A 64 10.50 4.10 -11.91
C PHE A 64 10.45 5.57 -12.39
N PHE A 65 11.38 6.41 -11.92
CA PHE A 65 11.38 7.83 -12.27
C PHE A 65 11.60 8.10 -13.76
N ARG A 66 12.40 7.26 -14.42
CA ARG A 66 12.62 7.36 -15.86
C ARG A 66 11.36 6.94 -16.62
N THR A 67 10.75 5.80 -16.26
CA THR A 67 9.54 5.29 -16.90
C THR A 67 8.37 6.26 -16.73
N VAL A 68 8.16 6.79 -15.51
CA VAL A 68 7.11 7.77 -15.23
C VAL A 68 7.28 9.03 -16.08
N ARG A 69 8.50 9.57 -16.22
CA ARG A 69 8.74 10.74 -17.09
C ARG A 69 8.37 10.49 -18.55
N THR A 70 8.55 9.27 -19.04
CA THR A 70 8.18 8.90 -20.41
C THR A 70 6.66 8.77 -20.53
N ILE A 71 6.01 8.02 -19.63
CA ILE A 71 4.56 7.78 -19.64
C ILE A 71 3.79 9.10 -19.46
N ASN A 72 4.26 9.99 -18.60
CA ASN A 72 3.58 11.24 -18.27
C ASN A 72 3.56 12.27 -19.42
N ARG A 73 4.24 11.99 -20.53
CA ARG A 73 4.13 12.76 -21.78
C ARG A 73 2.85 12.45 -22.55
N TYR A 74 2.26 11.27 -22.33
CA TYR A 74 1.04 10.82 -22.98
C TYR A 74 -0.18 11.14 -22.10
N LEU A 75 -1.28 11.59 -22.71
CA LEU A 75 -2.52 11.90 -21.99
C LEU A 75 -3.08 10.68 -21.26
N TRP A 76 -3.05 9.50 -21.91
CA TRP A 76 -3.42 8.24 -21.28
C TRP A 76 -2.58 7.93 -20.04
N GLY A 77 -1.27 8.20 -20.09
CA GLY A 77 -0.39 8.03 -18.94
C GLY A 77 -0.74 8.96 -17.77
N ARG A 78 -1.13 10.20 -18.08
CA ARG A 78 -1.63 11.16 -17.07
C ARG A 78 -2.96 10.73 -16.47
N GLN A 79 -3.88 10.23 -17.29
CA GLN A 79 -5.17 9.72 -16.83
C GLN A 79 -4.99 8.55 -15.86
N ILE A 80 -4.18 7.55 -16.22
CA ILE A 80 -3.87 6.42 -15.33
C ILE A 80 -3.28 6.91 -14.00
N GLY A 81 -2.40 7.92 -14.06
CA GLY A 81 -1.87 8.57 -12.87
C GLY A 81 -2.96 9.20 -12.00
N LEU A 82 -3.88 9.97 -12.59
CA LEU A 82 -4.99 10.58 -11.87
C LEU A 82 -5.92 9.53 -11.24
N ASP A 83 -6.29 8.50 -12.00
CA ASP A 83 -7.14 7.40 -11.52
C ASP A 83 -6.52 6.69 -10.31
N LEU A 84 -5.19 6.48 -10.33
CA LEU A 84 -4.45 5.93 -9.19
C LEU A 84 -4.48 6.85 -7.96
N TYR A 85 -4.41 8.17 -8.15
CA TYR A 85 -4.43 9.09 -7.01
C TYR A 85 -5.84 9.31 -6.44
N ILE A 86 -6.88 9.13 -7.26
CA ILE A 86 -8.26 9.02 -6.77
C ILE A 86 -8.39 7.80 -5.85
N SER A 87 -7.87 6.63 -6.24
CA SER A 87 -7.90 5.44 -5.38
C SER A 87 -7.09 5.62 -4.10
N VAL A 88 -5.95 6.31 -4.16
CA VAL A 88 -5.16 6.69 -2.97
C VAL A 88 -5.97 7.59 -2.03
N PHE A 89 -6.61 8.63 -2.55
CA PHE A 89 -7.41 9.54 -1.74
C PHE A 89 -8.55 8.81 -1.03
N LEU A 90 -9.28 7.95 -1.76
CA LEU A 90 -10.34 7.13 -1.18
C LEU A 90 -9.82 6.17 -0.11
N SER A 91 -8.65 5.56 -0.35
CA SER A 91 -8.00 4.67 0.62
C SER A 91 -7.65 5.41 1.91
N LEU A 92 -7.11 6.63 1.82
CA LEU A 92 -6.84 7.47 3.00
C LEU A 92 -8.12 7.87 3.73
N GLY A 93 -9.22 8.09 3.00
CA GLY A 93 -10.54 8.29 3.57
C GLY A 93 -10.99 7.09 4.42
N VAL A 94 -10.82 5.87 3.91
CA VAL A 94 -11.13 4.64 4.67
C VAL A 94 -10.28 4.53 5.93
N ILE A 95 -8.98 4.84 5.86
CA ILE A 95 -8.11 4.88 7.05
C ILE A 95 -8.63 5.88 8.08
N TYR A 96 -8.96 7.10 7.64
CA TYR A 96 -9.47 8.13 8.52
C TYR A 96 -10.80 7.73 9.17
N LEU A 97 -11.71 7.12 8.41
CA LEU A 97 -12.99 6.66 8.94
C LEU A 97 -12.83 5.54 9.97
N LEU A 98 -11.86 4.64 9.77
CA LEU A 98 -11.61 3.55 10.70
C LEU A 98 -10.88 4.01 11.97
N GLU A 99 -9.88 4.88 11.83
CA GLU A 99 -9.02 5.30 12.94
C GLU A 99 -9.56 6.53 13.69
N GLY A 100 -10.37 7.36 13.03
CA GLY A 100 -10.82 8.66 13.55
C GLY A 100 -9.68 9.66 13.83
N SER A 101 -8.45 9.38 13.36
CA SER A 101 -7.24 10.11 13.72
C SER A 101 -6.51 10.65 12.50
N LEU A 102 -6.46 11.98 12.37
CA LEU A 102 -5.69 12.65 11.32
C LEU A 102 -4.19 12.30 11.37
N LEU A 103 -3.65 12.07 12.56
CA LEU A 103 -2.24 11.72 12.72
C LEU A 103 -1.94 10.34 12.11
N ILE A 104 -2.75 9.34 12.42
CA ILE A 104 -2.56 7.98 11.88
C ILE A 104 -2.75 8.00 10.36
N THR A 105 -3.76 8.71 9.86
CA THR A 105 -3.97 8.90 8.42
C THR A 105 -2.77 9.59 7.76
N ALA A 106 -2.20 10.63 8.37
CA ALA A 106 -1.03 11.32 7.84
C ALA A 106 0.21 10.42 7.82
N LEU A 107 0.41 9.58 8.85
CA LEU A 107 1.49 8.60 8.87
C LEU A 107 1.36 7.57 7.75
N TRP A 108 0.15 7.04 7.52
CA TRP A 108 -0.14 6.12 6.42
C TRP A 108 -0.12 6.78 5.04
N ALA A 109 -0.39 8.09 4.95
CA ALA A 109 -0.28 8.82 3.70
C ALA A 109 1.14 8.79 3.13
N LEU A 110 2.17 8.77 3.97
CA LEU A 110 3.56 8.78 3.51
C LEU A 110 3.89 7.60 2.56
N PRO A 111 3.73 6.32 2.95
CA PRO A 111 3.95 5.21 2.04
C PRO A 111 2.87 5.11 0.96
N ILE A 112 1.62 5.48 1.23
CA ILE A 112 0.52 5.38 0.25
C ILE A 112 0.71 6.37 -0.90
N LEU A 113 1.22 7.58 -0.68
CA LEU A 113 1.49 8.50 -1.78
C LEU A 113 2.63 8.03 -2.70
N ILE A 114 3.54 7.19 -2.18
CA ILE A 114 4.70 6.70 -2.93
C ILE A 114 4.40 5.37 -3.64
N PHE A 115 3.76 4.44 -2.93
CA PHE A 115 3.53 3.07 -3.38
C PHE A 115 2.05 2.78 -3.71
N ALA A 116 1.18 3.77 -3.55
CA ALA A 116 -0.24 3.73 -3.87
C ALA A 116 -0.91 2.45 -3.34
N ASN A 117 -1.46 1.66 -4.26
CA ASN A 117 -2.21 0.46 -3.95
C ASN A 117 -1.38 -0.62 -3.23
N LEU A 118 -0.05 -0.61 -3.32
CA LEU A 118 0.78 -1.56 -2.57
C LEU A 118 0.81 -1.23 -1.06
N ALA A 119 0.83 0.04 -0.70
CA ALA A 119 0.98 0.45 0.70
C ALA A 119 -0.32 0.36 1.51
N ILE A 120 -1.49 0.44 0.86
CA ILE A 120 -2.77 0.25 1.54
C ILE A 120 -3.01 -1.22 1.91
N LEU A 121 -2.49 -2.19 1.14
CA LEU A 121 -2.73 -3.62 1.37
C LEU A 121 -2.30 -4.10 2.77
N PRO A 122 -1.11 -3.76 3.29
CA PRO A 122 -0.75 -4.04 4.68
C PRO A 122 -1.73 -3.46 5.69
N TYR A 123 -2.20 -2.22 5.49
CA TYR A 123 -3.19 -1.62 6.39
C TYR A 123 -4.48 -2.43 6.41
N LEU A 124 -4.99 -2.82 5.24
CA LEU A 124 -6.18 -3.66 5.12
C LEU A 124 -5.99 -5.00 5.81
N LEU A 125 -4.81 -5.61 5.72
CA LEU A 125 -4.51 -6.90 6.38
C LEU A 125 -4.39 -6.77 7.90
N LEU A 126 -3.82 -5.66 8.37
CA LEU A 126 -3.60 -5.38 9.80
C LEU A 126 -4.87 -4.94 10.54
N ASN A 127 -5.92 -4.59 9.79
CA ASN A 127 -7.18 -4.06 10.31
C ASN A 127 -8.41 -4.67 9.64
N TYR A 128 -8.24 -5.85 9.02
CA TYR A 128 -9.22 -6.53 8.20
C TYR A 128 -10.57 -6.71 8.91
N SER A 129 -10.56 -7.28 10.11
CA SER A 129 -11.76 -7.58 10.88
C SER A 129 -12.55 -6.31 11.24
N ALA A 130 -11.83 -5.24 11.60
CA ALA A 130 -12.44 -3.95 11.90
C ALA A 130 -13.03 -3.29 10.64
N LEU A 131 -12.36 -3.41 9.50
CA LEU A 131 -12.86 -2.91 8.21
C LEU A 131 -14.09 -3.67 7.73
N VAL A 132 -14.11 -5.00 7.86
CA VAL A 132 -15.29 -5.81 7.53
C VAL A 132 -16.46 -5.40 8.43
N GLY A 133 -16.23 -5.24 9.73
CA GLY A 133 -17.25 -4.75 10.67
C GLY A 133 -17.80 -3.37 10.29
N LEU A 134 -16.95 -2.45 9.82
CA LEU A 134 -17.37 -1.12 9.37
C LEU A 134 -18.23 -1.14 8.10
N LEU A 135 -18.00 -2.10 7.20
CA LEU A 135 -18.62 -2.15 5.87
C LEU A 135 -19.84 -3.08 5.79
N VAL A 136 -19.91 -4.09 6.65
CA VAL A 136 -20.93 -5.14 6.63
C VAL A 136 -21.83 -5.09 7.87
N GLY A 137 -21.37 -4.46 8.96
CA GLY A 137 -22.17 -4.20 10.17
C GLY A 137 -23.13 -3.02 9.99
#